data_AF-X1CCU5-F1
#
_entry.id   AF-X1CCU5-F1
#
_cell.length_a   1.000
_cell.length_b   1.000
_cell.length_c   1.000
_cell.angle_alpha   90.00
_cell.angle_beta   90.00
_cell.angle_gamma   90.00
#
_symmetry.space_group_name_H-M   'P 1'
#
loop_
_entity.id
_entity.type
_entity.pdbx_description
1 polymer ?
#
loop_
_entity_poly.entity_id
_entity_poly.type
_entity_poly.pdbx_seq_one_letter_code
_entity_poly.pdbx_strand_id
1 'polypeptide(L)'
;MFEFKRVKRLPPYVFSIVNQLKADARHRGEDIVDLGMGNPDLPTPKHIVDKLIEAAQNPKNHRYSASKGITQLRLAICEWYKRRFNVDLDHDTEAVS
;
A
#
# COMPACT_ATOMS: atom_id res chain seq x y z
N MET A 1 15.90 -0.42 31.32
CA MET A 1 14.86 -0.54 30.28
C MET A 1 14.88 -1.98 29.78
N PHE A 2 13.77 -2.71 29.89
CA PHE A 2 13.69 -4.07 29.35
C PHE A 2 13.61 -3.98 27.82
N GLU A 3 14.51 -4.68 27.12
CA GLU A 3 14.55 -4.71 25.66
C GLU A 3 14.26 -6.11 25.12
N PHE A 4 13.39 -6.20 24.10
CA PHE A 4 13.00 -7.46 23.48
C PHE A 4 14.07 -7.98 22.52
N LYS A 5 14.55 -9.22 22.71
CA LYS A 5 15.60 -9.84 21.88
C LYS A 5 15.30 -9.88 20.37
N ARG A 6 14.02 -9.97 19.98
CA ARG A 6 13.62 -9.97 18.55
C ARG A 6 13.88 -8.63 17.86
N VAL A 7 13.70 -7.51 18.56
CA VAL A 7 13.94 -6.17 18.02
C VAL A 7 15.42 -5.97 17.68
N LYS A 8 16.35 -6.50 18.51
CA LYS A 8 17.80 -6.44 18.25
C LYS A 8 18.27 -7.16 16.99
N ARG A 9 17.45 -8.05 16.43
CA ARG A 9 17.79 -8.82 15.23
C ARG A 9 17.30 -8.16 13.95
N LEU A 10 16.54 -7.07 14.04
CA LEU A 10 16.12 -6.32 12.85
C LEU A 10 17.36 -5.63 12.26
N PRO A 11 17.66 -5.85 10.96
CA PRO A 11 18.76 -5.14 10.32
C PRO A 11 18.45 -3.64 10.23
N PRO A 12 19.47 -2.79 10.13
CA PRO A 12 19.27 -1.38 9.83
C PRO A 12 18.46 -1.21 8.53
N TYR A 13 17.51 -0.27 8.55
CA TYR A 13 16.71 0.04 7.37
C TYR A 13 17.53 0.85 6.37
N VAL A 14 18.10 0.19 5.36
CA VAL A 14 19.03 0.79 4.39
C VAL A 14 18.48 2.06 3.73
N PHE A 15 17.17 2.10 3.44
CA PHE A 15 16.57 3.28 2.81
C PHE A 15 16.57 4.54 3.70
N SER A 16 16.58 4.43 5.03
CA SER A 16 16.69 5.63 5.87
C SER A 16 18.04 6.31 5.70
N ILE A 17 19.11 5.52 5.60
CA ILE A 17 20.48 6.00 5.38
C ILE A 17 20.58 6.67 4.00
N VAL A 18 20.09 6.00 2.95
CA VAL A 18 20.10 6.54 1.59
C VAL A 18 19.26 7.82 1.49
N ASN A 19 18.11 7.87 2.16
CA ASN A 19 17.27 9.08 2.19
C ASN A 19 17.98 10.24 2.89
N GLN A 20 18.71 9.99 3.98
CA GLN A 20 19.51 11.02 4.64
C GLN A 20 20.62 11.55 3.72
N LEU A 21 21.37 10.67 3.07
CA LEU A 21 22.43 11.07 2.14
C LEU A 21 21.89 11.91 0.97
N LYS A 22 20.74 11.51 0.40
CA LYS A 22 20.05 12.28 -0.65
C LYS A 22 19.61 13.65 -0.14
N ALA A 23 19.06 13.72 1.07
CA ALA A 23 18.67 14.98 1.69
C ALA A 23 19.88 15.89 1.88
N ASP A 24 20.98 15.38 2.43
CA ASP A 24 22.20 16.17 2.65
C ASP A 24 22.80 16.68 1.33
N ALA A 25 22.82 15.84 0.29
CA ALA A 25 23.30 16.24 -1.04
C ALA A 25 22.43 17.34 -1.67
N ARG A 26 21.10 17.24 -1.55
CA ARG A 26 20.18 18.32 -1.97
C ARG A 26 20.44 19.62 -1.20
N HIS A 27 20.72 19.56 0.10
CA HIS A 27 21.06 20.75 0.89
C HIS A 27 22.40 21.38 0.46
N ARG A 28 23.33 20.60 -0.11
CA ARG A 28 24.57 21.11 -0.72
C ARG A 28 24.36 21.70 -2.12
N GLY A 29 23.13 21.68 -2.65
CA GLY A 29 22.80 22.17 -3.99
C GLY A 29 23.17 21.21 -5.11
N GLU A 30 23.41 19.94 -4.80
CA GLU A 30 23.65 18.91 -5.82
C GLU A 30 22.35 18.52 -6.54
N ASP A 31 22.44 18.29 -7.85
CA ASP A 31 21.33 17.76 -8.65
C ASP A 31 21.27 16.23 -8.51
N ILE A 32 20.24 15.75 -7.82
CA ILE A 32 20.12 14.34 -7.42
C ILE A 32 18.99 13.67 -8.19
N VAL A 33 19.37 12.72 -9.05
CA VAL A 33 18.44 11.80 -9.72
C VAL A 33 18.21 10.57 -8.85
N ASP A 34 16.99 10.43 -8.33
CA ASP A 34 16.62 9.36 -7.41
C ASP A 34 15.93 8.21 -8.15
N LEU A 35 16.69 7.17 -8.48
CA LEU A 35 16.18 5.93 -9.08
C LEU A 35 16.03 4.80 -8.05
N GLY A 36 16.11 5.14 -6.75
CA GLY A 36 16.19 4.16 -5.67
C GLY A 36 14.84 3.76 -5.07
N MET A 37 13.77 4.52 -5.33
CA MET A 37 12.45 4.22 -4.78
C MET A 37 11.55 3.54 -5.81
N GLY A 38 10.91 2.44 -5.40
CA GLY A 38 9.98 1.67 -6.23
C GLY A 38 8.54 2.17 -6.20
N ASN A 39 8.28 3.41 -5.74
CA ASN A 39 6.94 3.98 -5.80
C ASN A 39 6.67 4.56 -7.21
N PRO A 40 5.49 4.30 -7.80
CA PRO A 40 5.08 4.97 -9.03
C PRO A 40 5.08 6.50 -8.87
N ASP A 41 5.39 7.20 -9.96
CA ASP A 41 5.33 8.66 -10.09
C ASP A 41 3.98 9.15 -10.64
N LEU A 42 3.24 8.28 -11.32
CA LEU A 42 1.91 8.59 -11.83
C LEU A 42 0.86 8.65 -10.71
N PRO A 43 -0.09 9.61 -10.80
CA PRO A 43 -1.17 9.70 -9.83
C PRO A 43 -2.13 8.51 -9.96
N THR A 44 -2.84 8.22 -8.87
CA THR A 44 -3.96 7.27 -8.89
C THR A 44 -5.00 7.69 -9.96
N PRO A 45 -5.48 6.77 -10.82
CA PRO A 45 -6.50 7.07 -11.81
C PRO A 45 -7.73 7.78 -11.24
N LYS A 46 -8.23 8.80 -11.95
CA LYS A 46 -9.31 9.69 -11.49
C LYS A 46 -10.56 8.94 -11.00
N HIS A 47 -11.00 7.90 -11.71
CA HIS A 47 -12.19 7.13 -11.34
C HIS A 47 -12.07 6.44 -9.96
N ILE A 48 -10.86 6.08 -9.53
CA ILE A 48 -10.61 5.50 -8.21
C ILE A 48 -10.71 6.59 -7.14
N VAL A 49 -10.11 7.77 -7.40
CA VAL A 49 -10.19 8.93 -6.50
C VAL A 49 -11.64 9.39 -6.33
N ASP A 50 -12.40 9.47 -7.42
CA ASP A 50 -13.80 9.85 -7.39
C ASP A 50 -14.63 8.84 -6.57
N LYS A 51 -14.37 7.54 -6.73
CA LYS A 51 -15.08 6.49 -5.97
C LYS A 51 -14.72 6.54 -4.48
N LEU A 52 -13.48 6.86 -4.14
CA LEU A 52 -13.06 7.09 -2.75
C LEU A 52 -13.85 8.25 -2.14
N ILE A 53 -13.95 9.39 -2.84
CA ILE A 53 -14.69 10.56 -2.37
C ILE A 53 -16.17 10.20 -2.14
N GLU A 54 -16.80 9.55 -3.11
CA GLU A 54 -18.18 9.07 -3.00
C GLU A 54 -18.37 8.13 -1.78
N ALA A 55 -17.48 7.15 -1.62
CA ALA A 55 -17.54 6.20 -0.52
C ALA A 55 -17.32 6.85 0.86
N ALA A 56 -16.44 7.86 0.95
CA ALA A 56 -16.16 8.58 2.18
C ALA A 56 -17.35 9.46 2.64
N GLN A 57 -18.15 9.94 1.68
CA GLN A 57 -19.35 10.73 1.98
C GLN A 57 -20.50 9.89 2.55
N ASN A 58 -20.45 8.57 2.46
CA ASN A 58 -21.48 7.68 2.99
C ASN A 58 -21.22 7.35 4.48
N PRO A 59 -22.06 7.83 5.43
CA PRO A 59 -21.84 7.61 6.87
C PRO A 59 -21.87 6.14 7.29
N LYS A 60 -22.48 5.25 6.49
CA LYS A 60 -22.46 3.81 6.74
C LYS A 60 -21.05 3.22 6.69
N ASN A 61 -20.16 3.84 5.90
CA ASN A 61 -18.78 3.40 5.72
C ASN A 61 -17.84 3.88 6.85
N HIS A 62 -18.31 4.70 7.79
CA HIS A 62 -17.49 5.22 8.90
C HIS A 62 -17.34 4.22 10.05
N ARG A 63 -18.03 3.09 9.98
CA ARG A 63 -17.96 2.01 10.98
C ARG A 63 -16.79 1.08 10.65
N TYR A 64 -16.44 0.24 11.62
CA TYR A 64 -15.46 -0.82 11.40
C TYR A 64 -15.85 -1.70 10.21
N SER A 65 -14.90 -1.93 9.31
CA SER A 65 -14.98 -2.97 8.31
C SER A 65 -14.83 -4.35 8.95
N ALA A 66 -15.31 -5.39 8.25
CA ALA A 66 -14.99 -6.76 8.60
C ALA A 66 -13.47 -6.99 8.56
N SER A 67 -12.95 -7.86 9.42
CA SER A 67 -11.51 -8.13 9.57
C SER A 67 -10.87 -8.70 8.31
N LYS A 68 -11.62 -9.46 7.51
CA LYS A 68 -11.18 -10.01 6.23
C LYS A 68 -11.33 -9.03 5.06
N GLY A 69 -11.92 -7.86 5.31
CA GLY A 69 -12.32 -6.92 4.25
C GLY A 69 -13.79 -6.99 3.87
N ILE A 70 -14.25 -6.00 3.10
CA ILE A 70 -15.64 -5.96 2.62
C ILE A 70 -15.87 -7.05 1.55
N THR A 71 -16.98 -7.78 1.66
CA THR A 71 -17.30 -8.90 0.75
C THR A 71 -17.28 -8.50 -0.72
N GLN A 72 -17.77 -7.30 -1.04
CA GLN A 72 -17.81 -6.80 -2.42
C GLN A 72 -16.41 -6.59 -3.02
N LEU A 73 -15.42 -6.18 -2.21
CA LEU A 73 -14.05 -6.06 -2.67
C LEU A 73 -13.41 -7.43 -2.89
N ARG A 74 -13.67 -8.39 -1.99
CA ARG A 74 -13.19 -9.78 -2.14
C ARG A 74 -13.75 -10.42 -3.42
N LEU A 75 -15.04 -10.25 -3.71
CA LEU A 75 -15.65 -10.69 -4.97
C LEU A 75 -14.98 -10.03 -6.18
N ALA A 76 -14.76 -8.72 -6.15
CA ALA A 76 -14.11 -7.99 -7.23
C ALA A 76 -12.66 -8.48 -7.49
N ILE A 77 -11.92 -8.87 -6.44
CA ILE A 77 -10.59 -9.48 -6.55
C ILE A 77 -10.68 -10.82 -7.28
N CYS A 78 -11.57 -11.72 -6.86
CA CYS A 78 -11.78 -13.03 -7.50
C CYS A 78 -12.16 -12.88 -8.98
N GLU A 79 -13.12 -12.00 -9.28
CA GLU A 79 -13.52 -11.74 -10.67
C GLU A 79 -12.38 -11.16 -11.51
N TRP A 80 -11.55 -10.27 -10.94
CA TRP A 80 -10.40 -9.72 -11.64
C TRP A 80 -9.38 -10.81 -11.97
N TYR A 81 -9.11 -11.73 -11.04
CA TYR A 81 -8.27 -12.90 -11.28
C TYR A 81 -8.83 -13.79 -12.39
N LYS A 82 -10.14 -14.05 -12.36
CA LYS A 82 -10.80 -14.84 -13.42
C LYS A 82 -10.67 -14.18 -14.78
N ARG A 83 -10.95 -12.87 -14.89
CA ARG A 83 -10.84 -12.15 -16.17
C ARG A 83 -9.41 -12.05 -16.69
N ARG A 84 -8.44 -11.80 -15.80
CA ARG A 84 -7.06 -11.48 -16.19
C ARG A 84 -6.18 -12.72 -16.40
N PHE A 85 -6.45 -13.78 -15.64
CA PHE A 85 -5.61 -14.98 -15.57
C PHE A 85 -6.39 -16.30 -15.74
N ASN A 86 -7.72 -16.24 -15.85
CA ASN A 86 -8.59 -17.43 -15.89
C ASN A 86 -8.44 -18.34 -14.65
N VAL A 87 -8.15 -17.73 -13.49
CA VAL A 87 -8.08 -18.43 -12.20
C VAL A 87 -9.37 -18.21 -11.44
N ASP A 88 -10.02 -19.31 -11.04
CA ASP A 88 -11.17 -19.28 -10.14
C ASP A 88 -10.67 -19.26 -8.69
N LEU A 89 -11.21 -18.34 -7.88
CA LEU A 89 -10.86 -18.17 -6.46
C LEU A 89 -12.14 -18.11 -5.63
N ASP A 90 -12.14 -18.73 -4.45
CA ASP A 90 -13.18 -18.58 -3.44
C ASP A 90 -12.92 -17.33 -2.59
N HIS A 91 -13.84 -16.38 -2.67
CA HIS A 91 -13.74 -15.13 -1.92
C HIS A 91 -13.69 -15.31 -0.39
N ASP A 92 -14.22 -16.39 0.18
CA ASP A 92 -14.27 -16.62 1.64
C ASP A 92 -12.98 -17.21 2.22
N THR A 93 -12.20 -17.90 1.39
CA THR A 93 -11.01 -18.65 1.80
C THR A 93 -9.73 -18.16 1.12
N GLU A 94 -9.81 -17.52 -0.05
CA GLU A 94 -8.66 -17.19 -0.90
C GLU A 94 -8.53 -15.69 -1.23
N ALA A 95 -9.41 -14.84 -0.70
CA ALA A 95 -9.34 -13.39 -0.87
C ALA A 95 -9.43 -12.62 0.47
N VAL A 96 -8.53 -11.66 0.66
CA VAL A 96 -8.52 -10.70 1.78
C VAL A 96 -8.27 -9.28 1.24
N SER A 97 -8.79 -8.26 1.92
CA SER A 97 -8.55 -6.85 1.60
C SER A 97 -8.17 -6.02 2.81
#